data_AF-M4RYN6-F1
#
_entry.id   AF-M4RYN6-F1
#
_cell.length_a   1.000
_cell.length_b   1.000
_cell.length_c   1.000
_cell.angle_alpha   90.00
_cell.angle_beta   90.00
_cell.angle_gamma   90.00
#
_symmetry.space_group_name_H-M   'P 1'
#
loop_
_entity.id
_entity.type
_entity.pdbx_description
1 polymer ?
#
loop_
_entity_poly.entity_id
_entity_poly.type
_entity_poly.pdbx_seq_one_letter_code
_entity_poly.pdbx_strand_id
1 'polypeptide(L)'
;MTAAGHNAAGAIARAAANLCAEAGAAGVTVRGVAAAAGVAPSAVIYHFANREGLLAAAHSAMTEAIAEWMADARAASADGRGNGLSAEALAAATAIAFLRDHRAALVALQELNRAALRGDLALGDREADWSRVVRFWSAVTGTGDGAGETGPIWSVILEGAISIAALEVDPIVRDALIVDLVARAGDRIARRPLRTAPAVAPARTPPARPDHPPGRQRIIEAVIALIGEAGVGNLTHRNIAARAGVAVGTVSNAYGDRQAMIVDAFDDLRWRGIDAVILGPAPPRHYLSEIVFTPSGDLRTELALIHAVGAALVRNPDLGGAGPGGLADSVRHLREGMAERWLAMRGIHGVDAIDAALWVAVTAAIVERAICLPPAGRRHWADRAADDHLAALFGPPPFSDGVEE
;
A
#
# COMPACT_ATOMS: atom_id res chain seq x y z
N MET A 1 7.49 11.05 -36.72
CA MET A 1 6.92 11.78 -35.56
C MET A 1 7.97 12.81 -35.11
N THR A 2 7.66 14.11 -35.11
CA THR A 2 8.65 15.20 -34.92
C THR A 2 9.02 15.41 -33.45
N ALA A 3 10.13 16.12 -33.17
CA ALA A 3 10.56 16.46 -31.80
C ALA A 3 9.50 17.24 -30.99
N ALA A 4 8.70 18.08 -31.66
CA ALA A 4 7.56 18.77 -31.05
C ALA A 4 6.43 17.81 -30.63
N GLY A 5 6.19 16.75 -31.39
CA GLY A 5 5.22 15.70 -31.06
C GLY A 5 5.64 14.83 -29.86
N HIS A 6 6.95 14.60 -29.69
CA HIS A 6 7.47 13.91 -28.50
C HIS A 6 7.35 14.77 -27.24
N ASN A 7 7.57 16.08 -27.34
CA ASN A 7 7.39 17.00 -26.22
C ASN A 7 5.91 17.09 -25.79
N ALA A 8 4.98 17.14 -26.76
CA ALA A 8 3.54 17.17 -26.48
C ALA A 8 3.05 15.89 -25.80
N ALA A 9 3.44 14.70 -26.29
CA ALA A 9 3.08 13.43 -25.68
C ALA A 9 3.59 13.32 -24.23
N GLY A 10 4.85 13.70 -23.97
CA GLY A 10 5.41 13.70 -22.61
C GLY A 10 4.72 14.70 -21.67
N ALA A 11 4.35 15.88 -22.17
CA ALA A 11 3.59 16.86 -21.37
C ALA A 11 2.19 16.34 -21.00
N ILE A 12 1.50 15.70 -21.94
CA ILE A 12 0.19 15.06 -21.69
C ILE A 12 0.32 13.92 -20.67
N ALA A 13 1.35 13.08 -20.79
CA ALA A 13 1.59 11.98 -19.86
C ALA A 13 1.87 12.48 -18.42
N ARG A 14 2.70 13.52 -18.25
CA ARG A 14 2.93 14.15 -16.93
C ARG A 14 1.67 14.80 -16.36
N ALA A 15 0.86 15.46 -17.18
CA ALA A 15 -0.41 16.01 -16.73
C ALA A 15 -1.39 14.90 -16.28
N ALA A 16 -1.40 13.77 -16.99
CA ALA A 16 -2.17 12.59 -16.59
C ALA A 16 -1.65 11.95 -15.29
N ALA A 17 -0.33 11.88 -15.10
CA ALA A 17 0.30 11.44 -13.86
C ALA A 17 -0.10 12.31 -12.66
N ASN A 18 -0.02 13.63 -12.79
CA ASN A 18 -0.41 14.56 -11.74
C ASN A 18 -1.89 14.43 -11.39
N LEU A 19 -2.78 14.40 -12.39
CA LEU A 19 -4.21 14.18 -12.16
C LEU A 19 -4.50 12.82 -11.52
N CYS A 20 -3.75 11.77 -11.87
CA CYS A 20 -3.89 10.45 -11.25
C CYS A 20 -3.44 10.47 -9.78
N ALA A 21 -2.36 11.19 -9.46
CA ALA A 21 -1.88 11.39 -8.11
C ALA A 21 -2.90 12.14 -7.25
N GLU A 22 -3.49 13.21 -7.80
CA GLU A 22 -4.44 14.10 -7.10
C GLU A 22 -5.85 13.51 -6.96
N ALA A 23 -6.38 12.87 -8.01
CA ALA A 23 -7.79 12.47 -8.10
C ALA A 23 -8.01 10.96 -8.32
N GLY A 24 -6.94 10.17 -8.38
CA GLY A 24 -7.00 8.74 -8.66
C GLY A 24 -7.26 8.41 -10.13
N ALA A 25 -7.28 7.13 -10.46
CA ALA A 25 -7.42 6.68 -11.85
C ALA A 25 -8.75 7.14 -12.47
N ALA A 26 -9.82 7.19 -11.66
CA ALA A 26 -11.14 7.67 -12.08
C ALA A 26 -11.15 9.16 -12.48
N GLY A 27 -10.27 9.99 -11.90
CA GLY A 27 -10.13 11.40 -12.23
C GLY A 27 -9.41 11.67 -13.56
N VAL A 28 -8.66 10.69 -14.07
CA VAL A 28 -7.94 10.80 -15.35
C VAL A 28 -8.93 10.70 -16.51
N THR A 29 -9.35 11.85 -17.01
CA THR A 29 -10.24 11.99 -18.16
C THR A 29 -9.53 12.73 -19.28
N VAL A 30 -9.88 12.43 -20.55
CA VAL A 30 -9.30 13.11 -21.73
C VAL A 30 -9.43 14.64 -21.62
N ARG A 31 -10.60 15.13 -21.19
CA ARG A 31 -10.84 16.58 -21.04
C ARG A 31 -10.04 17.17 -19.89
N GLY A 32 -10.00 16.50 -18.73
CA GLY A 32 -9.22 16.95 -17.58
C GLY A 32 -7.73 17.03 -17.91
N VAL A 33 -7.19 15.99 -18.53
CA VAL A 33 -5.78 15.96 -18.96
C VAL A 33 -5.48 17.01 -20.01
N ALA A 34 -6.35 17.19 -21.01
CA ALA A 34 -6.17 18.22 -22.04
C ALA A 34 -6.10 19.63 -21.43
N ALA A 35 -6.99 19.93 -20.47
CA ALA A 35 -6.98 21.19 -19.74
C ALA A 35 -5.69 21.35 -18.91
N ALA A 36 -5.29 20.32 -18.16
CA ALA A 36 -4.08 20.34 -17.34
C ALA A 36 -2.79 20.46 -18.17
N ALA A 37 -2.73 19.86 -19.35
CA ALA A 37 -1.60 19.93 -20.27
C ALA A 37 -1.62 21.18 -21.18
N GLY A 38 -2.69 21.98 -21.16
CA GLY A 38 -2.84 23.15 -22.02
C GLY A 38 -2.97 22.81 -23.51
N VAL A 39 -3.56 21.66 -23.85
CA VAL A 39 -3.72 21.17 -25.24
C VAL A 39 -5.20 20.95 -25.60
N ALA A 40 -5.49 20.81 -26.89
CA ALA A 40 -6.82 20.41 -27.34
C ALA A 40 -7.12 18.94 -26.98
N PRO A 41 -8.36 18.57 -26.62
CA PRO A 41 -8.74 17.17 -26.36
C PRO A 41 -8.43 16.21 -27.52
N SER A 42 -8.49 16.69 -28.76
CA SER A 42 -8.12 15.92 -29.94
C SER A 42 -6.65 15.50 -29.96
N ALA A 43 -5.74 16.30 -29.39
CA ALA A 43 -4.32 15.95 -29.28
C ALA A 43 -4.11 14.79 -28.30
N VAL A 44 -4.84 14.75 -27.19
CA VAL A 44 -4.79 13.63 -26.23
C VAL A 44 -5.27 12.34 -26.90
N ILE A 45 -6.39 12.39 -27.62
CA ILE A 45 -6.92 11.23 -28.37
C ILE A 45 -5.94 10.81 -29.46
N TYR A 46 -5.33 11.76 -30.17
CA TYR A 46 -4.34 11.46 -31.21
C TYR A 46 -3.11 10.70 -30.66
N HIS A 47 -2.61 11.08 -29.47
CA HIS A 47 -1.41 10.48 -28.90
C HIS A 47 -1.66 9.16 -28.16
N PHE A 48 -2.79 9.02 -27.46
CA PHE A 48 -3.02 7.90 -26.55
C PHE A 48 -4.24 7.03 -26.88
N ALA A 49 -5.02 7.42 -27.91
CA ALA A 49 -6.22 6.76 -28.43
C ALA A 49 -7.40 6.67 -27.44
N ASN A 50 -7.18 6.16 -26.23
CA ASN A 50 -8.20 5.87 -25.24
C ASN A 50 -7.71 6.19 -23.81
N ARG A 51 -8.58 5.96 -22.82
CA ARG A 51 -8.26 6.20 -21.40
C ARG A 51 -7.21 5.23 -20.86
N GLU A 52 -7.21 3.97 -21.31
CA GLU A 52 -6.27 2.95 -20.86
C GLU A 52 -4.83 3.33 -21.27
N GLY A 53 -4.63 3.73 -22.53
CA GLY A 53 -3.36 4.26 -23.01
C GLY A 53 -2.91 5.50 -22.26
N LEU A 54 -3.84 6.35 -21.83
CA LEU A 54 -3.54 7.53 -21.01
C LEU A 54 -3.14 7.17 -19.57
N LEU A 55 -3.79 6.17 -18.96
CA LEU A 55 -3.41 5.65 -17.64
C LEU A 55 -2.07 4.92 -17.67
N ALA A 56 -1.78 4.16 -18.74
CA ALA A 56 -0.49 3.53 -18.94
C ALA A 56 0.63 4.57 -19.13
N ALA A 57 0.36 5.66 -19.86
CA ALA A 57 1.30 6.77 -20.01
C ALA A 57 1.52 7.52 -18.68
N ALA A 58 0.46 7.71 -17.89
CA ALA A 58 0.57 8.28 -16.54
C ALA A 58 1.44 7.40 -15.62
N HIS A 59 1.25 6.07 -15.67
CA HIS A 59 2.08 5.10 -14.96
C HIS A 59 3.55 5.23 -15.35
N SER A 60 3.87 5.19 -16.66
CA SER A 60 5.26 5.35 -17.17
C SER A 60 5.88 6.68 -16.73
N ALA A 61 5.14 7.79 -16.81
CA ALA A 61 5.65 9.09 -16.40
C ALA A 61 5.96 9.16 -14.89
N MET A 62 5.17 8.48 -14.04
CA MET A 62 5.43 8.40 -12.60
C MET A 62 6.63 7.50 -12.29
N THR A 63 6.76 6.34 -12.96
CA THR A 63 7.92 5.44 -12.75
C THR A 63 9.22 6.07 -13.24
N GLU A 64 9.20 6.79 -14.37
CA GLU A 64 10.33 7.56 -14.88
C GLU A 64 10.75 8.67 -13.90
N ALA A 65 9.80 9.45 -13.37
CA ALA A 65 10.11 10.50 -12.40
C ALA A 65 10.73 9.94 -11.10
N ILE A 66 10.23 8.80 -10.61
CA ILE A 66 10.82 8.11 -9.45
C ILE A 66 12.21 7.56 -9.79
N ALA A 67 12.43 7.05 -11.01
CA ALA A 67 13.74 6.58 -11.44
C ALA A 67 14.78 7.70 -11.54
N GLU A 68 14.40 8.87 -12.04
CA GLU A 68 15.24 10.08 -12.05
C GLU A 68 15.61 10.50 -10.61
N TRP A 69 14.62 10.60 -9.72
CA TRP A 69 14.87 10.93 -8.31
C TRP A 69 15.82 9.93 -7.64
N MET A 70 15.65 8.63 -7.88
CA MET A 70 16.55 7.59 -7.33
C MET A 70 17.97 7.74 -7.87
N ALA A 71 18.15 8.11 -9.14
CA ALA A 71 19.47 8.34 -9.73
C ALA A 71 20.17 9.54 -9.06
N ASP A 72 19.43 10.65 -8.87
CA ASP A 72 19.94 11.86 -8.22
C ASP A 72 20.29 11.61 -6.74
N ALA A 73 19.41 10.91 -6.01
CA ALA A 73 19.67 10.55 -4.62
C ALA A 73 20.93 9.69 -4.48
N ARG A 74 21.15 8.74 -5.41
CA ARG A 74 22.34 7.89 -5.42
C ARG A 74 23.61 8.67 -5.74
N ALA A 75 23.54 9.61 -6.68
CA ALA A 75 24.66 10.52 -6.99
C ALA A 75 25.02 11.38 -5.77
N ALA A 76 24.02 11.93 -5.08
CA ALA A 76 24.24 12.72 -3.87
C ALA A 76 24.88 11.92 -2.72
N SER A 77 24.54 10.64 -2.57
CA SER A 77 25.20 9.73 -1.62
C SER A 77 26.65 9.42 -1.99
N ALA A 78 26.95 9.24 -3.28
CA ALA A 78 28.29 8.94 -3.78
C ALA A 78 29.29 10.09 -3.56
N ASP A 79 28.80 11.34 -3.49
CA ASP A 79 29.60 12.54 -3.22
C ASP A 79 30.18 12.61 -1.78
N GLY A 80 29.97 11.59 -0.94
CA GLY A 80 30.54 11.48 0.40
C GLY A 80 29.92 12.44 1.44
N ARG A 81 28.87 13.19 1.08
CA ARG A 81 28.17 14.14 1.96
C ARG A 81 27.47 13.47 3.17
N GLY A 82 27.33 12.15 3.15
CA GLY A 82 26.79 11.33 4.24
C GLY A 82 27.83 10.57 5.06
N ASN A 83 29.13 10.78 4.83
CA ASN A 83 30.19 10.05 5.52
C ASN A 83 30.10 10.25 7.05
N GLY A 84 30.11 9.14 7.80
CA GLY A 84 30.02 9.14 9.27
C GLY A 84 28.61 9.02 9.84
N LEU A 85 27.56 9.04 9.01
CA LEU A 85 26.20 8.69 9.41
C LEU A 85 26.00 7.16 9.36
N SER A 86 25.09 6.64 10.17
CA SER A 86 24.73 5.22 10.10
C SER A 86 23.89 4.91 8.85
N ALA A 87 24.00 3.68 8.35
CA ALA A 87 23.20 3.21 7.22
C ALA A 87 21.70 3.31 7.51
N GLU A 88 21.30 3.04 8.76
CA GLU A 88 19.90 3.15 9.21
C GLU A 88 19.42 4.61 9.16
N ALA A 89 20.23 5.58 9.58
CA ALA A 89 19.86 6.99 9.54
C ALA A 89 19.73 7.51 8.09
N LEU A 90 20.67 7.11 7.22
CA LEU A 90 20.60 7.43 5.79
C LEU A 90 19.37 6.80 5.13
N ALA A 91 19.07 5.54 5.45
CA ALA A 91 17.90 4.84 4.90
C ALA A 91 16.58 5.49 5.34
N ALA A 92 16.43 5.80 6.63
CA ALA A 92 15.25 6.50 7.14
C ALA A 92 15.09 7.89 6.49
N ALA A 93 16.16 8.69 6.43
CA ALA A 93 16.14 10.02 5.81
C ALA A 93 15.80 9.96 4.31
N THR A 94 16.34 8.96 3.59
CA THR A 94 16.06 8.75 2.16
C THR A 94 14.61 8.35 1.93
N ALA A 95 14.05 7.47 2.76
CA ALA A 95 12.64 7.08 2.70
C ALA A 95 11.70 8.26 3.03
N ILE A 96 12.04 9.10 4.01
CA ILE A 96 11.28 10.32 4.35
C ILE A 96 11.33 11.32 3.18
N ALA A 97 12.51 11.56 2.60
CA ALA A 97 12.66 12.43 1.44
C ALA A 97 11.86 11.91 0.23
N PHE A 98 11.88 10.59 -0.01
CA PHE A 98 11.07 9.96 -1.05
C PHE A 98 9.58 10.22 -0.84
N LEU A 99 9.03 10.02 0.36
CA LEU A 99 7.62 10.27 0.62
C LEU A 99 7.26 11.76 0.54
N ARG A 100 8.15 12.66 0.95
CA ARG A 100 7.92 14.09 0.80
C ARG A 100 7.72 14.46 -0.67
N ASP A 101 8.53 13.89 -1.57
CA ASP A 101 8.58 14.29 -2.97
C ASP A 101 7.60 13.46 -3.84
N HIS A 102 7.34 12.19 -3.49
CA HIS A 102 6.64 11.22 -4.35
C HIS A 102 5.48 10.46 -3.70
N ARG A 103 5.02 10.80 -2.49
CA ARG A 103 3.91 10.07 -1.81
C ARG A 103 2.65 9.91 -2.67
N ALA A 104 2.19 10.99 -3.32
CA ALA A 104 0.97 10.92 -4.13
C ALA A 104 1.16 10.06 -5.39
N ALA A 105 2.34 10.12 -6.02
CA ALA A 105 2.69 9.28 -7.16
C ALA A 105 2.80 7.80 -6.78
N LEU A 106 3.41 7.48 -5.63
CA LEU A 106 3.48 6.11 -5.11
C LEU A 106 2.07 5.51 -4.93
N VAL A 107 1.18 6.23 -4.25
CA VAL A 107 -0.19 5.77 -4.01
C VAL A 107 -0.96 5.57 -5.32
N ALA A 108 -0.78 6.48 -6.29
CA ALA A 108 -1.37 6.32 -7.62
C ALA A 108 -0.80 5.10 -8.37
N LEU A 109 0.52 4.86 -8.32
CA LEU A 109 1.13 3.67 -8.91
C LEU A 109 0.59 2.38 -8.31
N GLN A 110 0.45 2.31 -6.99
CA GLN A 110 -0.10 1.15 -6.29
C GLN A 110 -1.58 0.89 -6.66
N GLU A 111 -2.37 1.95 -6.88
CA GLU A 111 -3.74 1.85 -7.39
C GLU A 111 -3.78 1.33 -8.83
N LEU A 112 -2.92 1.87 -9.72
CA LEU A 112 -2.84 1.43 -11.12
C LEU A 112 -2.34 -0.02 -11.24
N ASN A 113 -1.37 -0.43 -10.42
CA ASN A 113 -0.89 -1.81 -10.38
C ASN A 113 -2.00 -2.79 -10.01
N ARG A 114 -2.88 -2.43 -9.07
CA ARG A 114 -4.07 -3.22 -8.71
C ARG A 114 -5.15 -3.16 -9.78
N ALA A 115 -5.34 -2.02 -10.43
CA ALA A 115 -6.27 -1.89 -11.54
C ALA A 115 -5.90 -2.86 -12.68
N ALA A 116 -4.62 -2.92 -13.04
CA ALA A 116 -4.09 -3.83 -14.07
C ALA A 116 -4.39 -5.31 -13.81
N LEU A 117 -4.62 -5.71 -12.55
CA LEU A 117 -5.00 -7.09 -12.22
C LEU A 117 -6.39 -7.47 -12.74
N ARG A 118 -7.27 -6.50 -13.00
CA ARG A 118 -8.59 -6.74 -13.61
C ARG A 118 -8.53 -6.98 -15.12
N GLY A 119 -7.35 -6.80 -15.73
CA GLY A 119 -7.14 -7.00 -17.16
C GLY A 119 -7.62 -5.85 -18.05
N ASP A 120 -8.09 -4.74 -17.45
CA ASP A 120 -8.56 -3.53 -18.15
C ASP A 120 -7.42 -2.51 -18.43
N LEU A 121 -6.21 -2.77 -17.92
CA LEU A 121 -5.08 -1.86 -18.04
C LEU A 121 -3.78 -2.64 -18.29
N ALA A 122 -3.22 -2.47 -19.49
CA ALA A 122 -1.90 -2.99 -19.82
C ALA A 122 -0.83 -1.98 -19.37
N LEU A 123 -0.02 -2.37 -18.39
CA LEU A 123 1.14 -1.61 -17.93
C LEU A 123 2.43 -2.15 -18.54
N GLY A 124 3.49 -1.35 -18.51
CA GLY A 124 4.81 -1.73 -19.03
C GLY A 124 5.46 -2.88 -18.26
N ASP A 125 6.78 -3.02 -18.41
CA ASP A 125 7.57 -4.05 -17.73
C ASP A 125 7.70 -3.76 -16.23
N ARG A 126 6.69 -4.17 -15.47
CA ARG A 126 6.61 -3.98 -14.01
C ARG A 126 7.72 -4.72 -13.26
N GLU A 127 8.23 -5.82 -13.81
CA GLU A 127 9.32 -6.57 -13.21
C GLU A 127 10.64 -5.79 -13.30
N ALA A 128 10.90 -5.16 -14.45
CA ALA A 128 12.06 -4.29 -14.62
C ALA A 128 12.00 -3.05 -13.72
N ASP A 129 10.83 -2.42 -13.60
CA ASP A 129 10.61 -1.26 -12.72
C ASP A 129 10.82 -1.62 -11.25
N TRP A 130 10.22 -2.72 -10.80
CA TRP A 130 10.44 -3.24 -9.46
C TRP A 130 11.92 -3.56 -9.21
N SER A 131 12.60 -4.22 -10.14
CA SER A 131 14.02 -4.57 -10.02
C SER A 131 14.92 -3.34 -9.85
N ARG A 132 14.56 -2.19 -10.44
CA ARG A 132 15.26 -0.91 -10.22
C ARG A 132 15.11 -0.43 -8.78
N VAL A 133 13.89 -0.46 -8.24
CA VAL A 133 13.57 -0.08 -6.86
C VAL A 133 14.35 -0.97 -5.87
N VAL A 134 14.42 -2.28 -6.11
CA VAL A 134 15.21 -3.20 -5.29
C VAL A 134 16.68 -2.80 -5.25
N ARG A 135 17.30 -2.63 -6.42
CA ARG A 135 18.72 -2.24 -6.52
C ARG A 135 19.03 -0.88 -5.90
N PHE A 136 18.07 0.03 -5.84
CA PHE A 136 18.23 1.30 -5.16
C PHE A 136 18.24 1.10 -3.65
N TRP A 137 17.19 0.54 -3.08
CA TRP A 137 17.07 0.39 -1.62
C TRP A 137 18.12 -0.53 -1.01
N SER A 138 18.51 -1.60 -1.71
CA SER A 138 19.63 -2.46 -1.27
C SER A 138 20.96 -1.71 -1.20
N ALA A 139 21.17 -0.70 -2.04
CA ALA A 139 22.41 0.07 -2.05
C ALA A 139 22.42 1.20 -1.02
N VAL A 140 21.26 1.79 -0.71
CA VAL A 140 21.12 2.81 0.33
C VAL A 140 21.58 2.29 1.70
N THR A 141 21.34 1.01 1.99
CA THR A 141 21.75 0.37 3.25
C THR A 141 23.09 -0.34 3.17
N GLY A 142 23.67 -0.45 1.97
CA GLY A 142 24.86 -1.24 1.66
C GLY A 142 26.21 -0.55 1.86
N THR A 143 26.33 0.41 2.78
CA THR A 143 27.57 1.21 2.94
C THR A 143 28.61 0.62 3.91
N GLY A 144 28.79 -0.72 3.96
CA GLY A 144 29.78 -1.38 4.84
C GLY A 144 30.09 -2.86 4.50
N ASP A 145 30.99 -3.50 5.26
CA ASP A 145 31.56 -4.84 4.95
C ASP A 145 30.54 -6.01 4.87
N GLY A 146 29.30 -5.83 5.35
CA GLY A 146 28.20 -6.82 5.27
C GLY A 146 27.06 -6.46 4.29
N ALA A 147 27.28 -5.46 3.43
CA ALA A 147 26.27 -4.85 2.56
C ALA A 147 25.67 -5.78 1.49
N GLY A 148 26.44 -6.74 0.99
CA GLY A 148 26.00 -7.61 -0.11
C GLY A 148 24.91 -8.61 0.30
N GLU A 149 24.99 -9.15 1.51
CA GLU A 149 24.12 -10.23 1.98
C GLU A 149 22.78 -9.71 2.52
N THR A 150 22.76 -8.54 3.15
CA THR A 150 21.55 -7.95 3.78
C THR A 150 20.81 -6.96 2.87
N GLY A 151 21.35 -6.61 1.70
CA GLY A 151 20.70 -5.71 0.76
C GLY A 151 19.27 -6.13 0.37
N PRO A 152 19.00 -7.41 0.03
CA PRO A 152 17.65 -7.84 -0.35
C PRO A 152 16.61 -7.68 0.76
N ILE A 153 16.95 -8.00 2.01
CA ILE A 153 16.04 -7.86 3.16
C ILE A 153 15.72 -6.39 3.44
N TRP A 154 16.73 -5.52 3.39
CA TRP A 154 16.54 -4.07 3.54
C TRP A 154 15.65 -3.46 2.47
N SER A 155 15.76 -3.95 1.23
CA SER A 155 14.89 -3.49 0.15
C SER A 155 13.41 -3.77 0.45
N VAL A 156 13.08 -4.95 0.98
CA VAL A 156 11.70 -5.29 1.37
C VAL A 156 11.23 -4.42 2.54
N ILE A 157 12.07 -4.23 3.55
CA ILE A 157 11.74 -3.40 4.71
C ILE A 157 11.45 -1.95 4.30
N LEU A 158 12.31 -1.34 3.50
CA LEU A 158 12.17 0.07 3.12
C LEU A 158 10.98 0.28 2.19
N GLU A 159 10.81 -0.57 1.18
CA GLU A 159 9.62 -0.54 0.31
C GLU A 159 8.33 -0.70 1.12
N GLY A 160 8.35 -1.59 2.11
CA GLY A 160 7.25 -1.86 3.02
C GLY A 160 6.93 -0.67 3.92
N ALA A 161 7.96 -0.14 4.59
CA ALA A 161 7.85 1.01 5.49
C ALA A 161 7.31 2.22 4.74
N ILE A 162 7.81 2.48 3.54
CA ILE A 162 7.34 3.54 2.63
C ILE A 162 5.86 3.31 2.26
N SER A 163 5.50 2.08 1.89
CA SER A 163 4.12 1.75 1.48
C SER A 163 3.11 1.96 2.61
N ILE A 164 3.43 1.55 3.84
CA ILE A 164 2.51 1.71 4.97
C ILE A 164 2.50 3.14 5.51
N ALA A 165 3.66 3.82 5.50
CA ALA A 165 3.77 5.22 5.91
C ALA A 165 3.10 6.16 4.90
N ALA A 166 3.07 5.81 3.61
CA ALA A 166 2.36 6.59 2.59
C ALA A 166 0.86 6.76 2.93
N LEU A 167 0.26 5.83 3.67
CA LEU A 167 -1.14 5.90 4.09
C LEU A 167 -1.36 6.68 5.40
N GLU A 168 -0.31 7.03 6.14
CA GLU A 168 -0.42 7.88 7.33
C GLU A 168 -0.65 9.34 6.92
N VAL A 169 -1.65 9.96 7.53
CA VAL A 169 -2.11 11.31 7.18
C VAL A 169 -1.30 12.36 7.94
N ASP A 170 -0.93 12.06 9.18
CA ASP A 170 -0.10 12.94 10.00
C ASP A 170 1.38 12.82 9.60
N PRO A 171 2.02 13.89 9.09
CA PRO A 171 3.40 13.82 8.61
C PRO A 171 4.42 13.54 9.73
N ILE A 172 4.15 13.96 10.98
CA ILE A 172 5.05 13.72 12.11
C ILE A 172 4.99 12.24 12.47
N VAL A 173 3.79 11.68 12.61
CA VAL A 173 3.59 10.24 12.89
C VAL A 173 4.17 9.39 11.76
N ARG A 174 3.96 9.81 10.50
CA ARG A 174 4.51 9.15 9.32
C ARG A 174 6.03 9.06 9.35
N ASP A 175 6.71 10.18 9.59
CA ASP A 175 8.16 10.24 9.55
C ASP A 175 8.77 9.49 10.76
N ALA A 176 8.14 9.60 11.94
CA ALA A 176 8.52 8.83 13.12
C ALA A 176 8.38 7.31 12.91
N LEU A 177 7.31 6.86 12.26
CA LEU A 177 7.12 5.46 11.91
C LEU A 177 8.28 4.93 11.06
N ILE A 178 8.73 5.68 10.05
CA ILE A 178 9.88 5.27 9.22
C ILE A 178 11.13 5.12 10.08
N VAL A 179 11.41 6.11 10.94
CA VAL A 179 12.59 6.08 11.83
C VAL A 179 12.56 4.85 12.74
N ASP A 180 11.42 4.58 13.39
CA ASP A 180 11.28 3.44 14.30
C ASP A 180 11.40 2.10 13.58
N LEU A 181 10.78 1.95 12.40
CA LEU A 181 10.83 0.72 11.61
C LEU A 181 12.25 0.42 11.12
N VAL A 182 12.96 1.43 10.61
CA VAL A 182 14.33 1.28 10.10
C VAL A 182 15.30 0.99 11.25
N ALA A 183 15.18 1.69 12.37
CA ALA A 183 15.99 1.41 13.56
C ALA A 183 15.72 -0.01 14.09
N ARG A 184 14.45 -0.41 14.22
CA ARG A 184 14.07 -1.74 14.70
C ARG A 184 14.57 -2.85 13.79
N ALA A 185 14.44 -2.66 12.48
CA ALA A 185 14.97 -3.60 11.51
C ALA A 185 16.49 -3.76 11.63
N GLY A 186 17.22 -2.66 11.81
CA GLY A 186 18.66 -2.67 12.04
C GLY A 186 19.04 -3.48 13.28
N ASP A 187 18.33 -3.27 14.39
CA ASP A 187 18.58 -4.03 15.62
C ASP A 187 18.25 -5.53 15.46
N ARG A 188 17.17 -5.87 14.75
CA ARG A 188 16.78 -7.26 14.47
C ARG A 188 17.79 -7.99 13.58
N ILE A 189 18.19 -7.37 12.46
CA ILE A 189 19.16 -7.94 11.50
C ILE A 189 20.53 -8.12 12.16
N ALA A 190 21.01 -7.11 12.89
CA ALA A 190 22.30 -7.14 13.56
C ALA A 190 22.25 -7.85 14.94
N ARG A 191 21.09 -8.40 15.34
CA ARG A 191 20.87 -9.07 16.64
C ARG A 191 21.29 -8.23 17.84
N ARG A 192 21.06 -6.91 17.78
CA ARG A 192 21.36 -5.97 18.87
C ARG A 192 20.27 -6.01 19.95
N PRO A 193 20.56 -5.56 21.17
CA PRO A 193 19.53 -5.37 22.19
C PRO A 193 18.43 -4.42 21.69
N LEU A 194 17.18 -4.87 21.75
CA LEU A 194 16.03 -4.09 21.30
C LEU A 194 15.70 -2.99 22.31
N ARG A 195 15.46 -1.77 21.82
CA ARG A 195 14.78 -0.74 22.61
C ARG A 195 13.30 -1.07 22.66
N THR A 196 12.78 -1.40 23.85
CA THR A 196 11.35 -1.68 24.04
C THR A 196 10.52 -0.47 23.64
N ALA A 197 9.48 -0.70 22.82
CA ALA A 197 8.49 0.33 22.56
C ALA A 197 7.84 0.79 23.88
N PRO A 198 7.38 2.06 23.95
CA PRO A 198 6.51 2.48 25.05
C PRO A 198 5.34 1.50 25.17
N ALA A 199 4.94 1.17 26.40
CA ALA A 199 3.77 0.33 26.62
C ALA A 199 2.55 1.03 26.05
N VAL A 200 2.11 0.62 24.87
CA VAL A 200 0.78 0.93 24.35
C VAL A 200 -0.21 0.28 25.33
N ALA A 201 -1.33 0.95 25.60
CA ALA A 201 -2.40 0.37 26.42
C ALA A 201 -2.64 -1.10 25.97
N PRO A 202 -2.81 -2.04 26.92
CA PRO A 202 -2.72 -3.47 26.66
C PRO A 202 -3.51 -3.85 25.41
N ALA A 203 -2.92 -4.73 24.59
CA ALA A 203 -3.45 -5.25 23.33
C ALA A 203 -4.98 -5.21 23.36
N ARG A 204 -5.55 -4.25 22.61
CA ARG A 204 -7.01 -4.08 22.54
C ARG A 204 -7.60 -5.46 22.27
N THR A 205 -8.60 -5.85 23.07
CA THR A 205 -9.37 -7.09 22.87
C THR A 205 -9.59 -7.28 21.37
N PRO A 206 -9.34 -8.48 20.81
CA PRO A 206 -9.54 -8.71 19.38
C PRO A 206 -10.87 -8.08 18.94
N PRO A 207 -10.88 -7.30 17.85
CA PRO A 207 -12.10 -6.66 17.40
C PRO A 207 -13.19 -7.72 17.31
N ALA A 208 -14.37 -7.44 17.85
CA ALA A 208 -15.51 -8.30 17.59
C ALA A 208 -15.89 -8.19 16.13
N ARG A 209 -16.51 -9.24 15.57
CA ARG A 209 -17.15 -9.15 14.26
C ARG A 209 -18.09 -7.93 14.26
N PRO A 210 -17.98 -7.01 13.30
CA PRO A 210 -18.96 -5.95 13.14
C PRO A 210 -20.36 -6.57 13.02
N ASP A 211 -21.25 -6.19 13.93
CA ASP A 211 -22.65 -6.65 13.94
C ASP A 211 -23.56 -5.45 13.68
N HIS A 212 -24.15 -5.44 12.48
CA HIS A 212 -24.98 -4.35 12.00
C HIS A 212 -26.40 -4.87 11.73
N PRO A 213 -27.45 -4.08 12.05
CA PRO A 213 -28.82 -4.42 11.68
C PRO A 213 -28.93 -4.70 10.17
N PRO A 214 -29.80 -5.61 9.71
CA PRO A 214 -29.87 -6.01 8.30
C PRO A 214 -30.05 -4.86 7.31
N GLY A 215 -30.77 -3.80 7.72
CA GLY A 215 -30.92 -2.58 6.92
C GLY A 215 -29.60 -1.80 6.73
N ARG A 216 -28.81 -1.69 7.80
CA ARG A 216 -27.48 -1.04 7.78
C ARG A 216 -26.47 -1.88 7.01
N GLN A 217 -26.51 -3.20 7.16
CA GLN A 217 -25.67 -4.12 6.39
C GLN A 217 -25.89 -3.99 4.87
N ARG A 218 -27.15 -3.87 4.40
CA ARG A 218 -27.44 -3.65 2.97
C ARG A 218 -26.82 -2.35 2.44
N ILE A 219 -26.77 -1.30 3.25
CA ILE A 219 -26.11 -0.04 2.89
C ILE A 219 -24.60 -0.25 2.80
N ILE A 220 -24.00 -0.97 3.77
CA ILE A 220 -22.57 -1.30 3.77
C ILE A 220 -22.17 -2.08 2.52
N GLU A 221 -22.90 -3.14 2.15
CA GLU A 221 -22.62 -3.91 0.92
C GLU A 221 -22.70 -3.02 -0.33
N ALA A 222 -23.68 -2.11 -0.38
CA ALA A 222 -23.81 -1.18 -1.50
C ALA A 222 -22.64 -0.19 -1.58
N VAL A 223 -22.15 0.31 -0.43
CA VAL A 223 -20.96 1.17 -0.36
C VAL A 223 -19.72 0.42 -0.84
N ILE A 224 -19.49 -0.80 -0.34
CA ILE A 224 -18.37 -1.67 -0.75
C ILE A 224 -18.38 -1.88 -2.27
N ALA A 225 -19.53 -2.25 -2.84
CA ALA A 225 -19.67 -2.48 -4.28
C ALA A 225 -19.38 -1.20 -5.10
N LEU A 226 -19.90 -0.05 -4.68
CA LEU A 226 -19.68 1.22 -5.38
C LEU A 226 -18.23 1.68 -5.30
N ILE A 227 -17.53 1.44 -4.18
CA ILE A 227 -16.09 1.71 -4.07
C ILE A 227 -15.32 0.86 -5.07
N GLY A 228 -15.66 -0.42 -5.23
CA GLY A 228 -15.01 -1.31 -6.18
C GLY A 228 -15.22 -0.94 -7.65
N GLU A 229 -16.37 -0.37 -7.99
CA GLU A 229 -16.70 0.02 -9.36
C GLU A 229 -16.13 1.38 -9.76
N ALA A 230 -16.19 2.36 -8.85
CA ALA A 230 -16.00 3.76 -9.21
C ALA A 230 -15.12 4.54 -8.21
N GLY A 231 -14.53 3.86 -7.23
CA GLY A 231 -13.74 4.46 -6.16
C GLY A 231 -14.56 5.20 -5.12
N VAL A 232 -13.89 5.64 -4.04
CA VAL A 232 -14.54 6.33 -2.91
C VAL A 232 -15.21 7.64 -3.33
N GLY A 233 -14.64 8.36 -4.30
CA GLY A 233 -15.10 9.69 -4.73
C GLY A 233 -16.56 9.74 -5.20
N ASN A 234 -17.08 8.66 -5.79
CA ASN A 234 -18.40 8.60 -6.43
C ASN A 234 -19.56 8.16 -5.51
N LEU A 235 -19.31 8.04 -4.20
CA LEU A 235 -20.32 7.69 -3.21
C LEU A 235 -21.28 8.87 -2.96
N THR A 236 -22.54 8.73 -3.40
CA THR A 236 -23.64 9.66 -3.09
C THR A 236 -24.80 8.91 -2.44
N HIS A 237 -25.57 9.58 -1.57
CA HIS A 237 -26.74 8.94 -0.91
C HIS A 237 -27.71 8.35 -1.94
N ARG A 238 -27.88 9.01 -3.09
CA ARG A 238 -28.74 8.54 -4.18
C ARG A 238 -28.23 7.24 -4.80
N ASN A 239 -26.93 7.18 -5.15
CA ASN A 239 -26.34 5.98 -5.76
C ASN A 239 -26.32 4.81 -4.76
N ILE A 240 -26.00 5.10 -3.49
CA ILE A 240 -26.00 4.11 -2.41
C ILE A 240 -27.41 3.55 -2.21
N ALA A 241 -28.42 4.41 -2.08
CA ALA A 241 -29.81 4.00 -1.88
C ALA A 241 -30.33 3.14 -3.05
N ALA A 242 -30.04 3.57 -4.28
CA ALA A 242 -30.39 2.82 -5.49
C ALA A 242 -29.74 1.43 -5.51
N ARG A 243 -28.45 1.33 -5.16
CA ARG A 243 -27.72 0.06 -5.10
C ARG A 243 -28.19 -0.85 -3.96
N ALA A 244 -28.47 -0.29 -2.79
CA ALA A 244 -28.94 -1.03 -1.61
C ALA A 244 -30.43 -1.44 -1.69
N GLY A 245 -31.17 -0.95 -2.69
CA GLY A 245 -32.61 -1.18 -2.82
C GLY A 245 -33.41 -0.57 -1.66
N VAL A 246 -33.05 0.64 -1.22
CA VAL A 246 -33.71 1.38 -0.14
C VAL A 246 -34.10 2.79 -0.57
N ALA A 247 -34.98 3.44 0.20
CA ALA A 247 -35.28 4.85 -0.01
C ALA A 247 -34.06 5.72 0.37
N VAL A 248 -33.86 6.85 -0.31
CA VAL A 248 -32.74 7.79 -0.01
C VAL A 248 -32.79 8.26 1.45
N GLY A 249 -33.98 8.51 2.00
CA GLY A 249 -34.15 8.88 3.40
C GLY A 249 -33.73 7.78 4.40
N THR A 250 -33.75 6.51 4.00
CA THR A 250 -33.25 5.40 4.84
C THR A 250 -31.74 5.49 5.04
N VAL A 251 -30.99 5.92 4.01
CA VAL A 251 -29.54 6.11 4.12
C VAL A 251 -29.22 7.26 5.08
N SER A 252 -29.90 8.41 4.92
CA SER A 252 -29.73 9.56 5.80
C SER A 252 -30.15 9.30 7.25
N ASN A 253 -31.13 8.42 7.49
CA ASN A 253 -31.52 8.02 8.84
C ASN A 253 -30.54 7.04 9.48
N ALA A 254 -29.92 6.15 8.67
CA ALA A 254 -28.98 5.15 9.16
C ALA A 254 -27.59 5.74 9.45
N TYR A 255 -27.22 6.83 8.78
CA TYR A 255 -25.91 7.46 8.91
C TYR A 255 -26.03 8.99 8.94
N GLY A 256 -25.38 9.60 9.94
CA GLY A 256 -25.35 11.06 10.07
C GLY A 256 -24.49 11.75 9.02
N ASP A 257 -23.43 11.09 8.56
CA ASP A 257 -22.54 11.60 7.52
C ASP A 257 -21.98 10.48 6.62
N ARG A 258 -21.29 10.91 5.55
CA ARG A 258 -20.64 10.03 4.58
C ARG A 258 -19.45 9.26 5.18
N GLN A 259 -18.71 9.85 6.11
CA GLN A 259 -17.51 9.26 6.68
C GLN A 259 -17.88 8.02 7.51
N ALA A 260 -18.93 8.10 8.33
CA ALA A 260 -19.42 7.00 9.14
C ALA A 260 -19.79 5.77 8.29
N MET A 261 -20.34 5.96 7.09
CA MET A 261 -20.60 4.85 6.15
C MET A 261 -19.32 4.21 5.63
N ILE A 262 -18.30 5.02 5.34
CA ILE A 262 -17.01 4.54 4.82
C ILE A 262 -16.24 3.82 5.93
N VAL A 263 -16.27 4.32 7.16
CA VAL A 263 -15.66 3.66 8.34
C VAL A 263 -16.28 2.28 8.56
N ASP A 264 -17.60 2.19 8.63
CA ASP A 264 -18.31 0.90 8.76
C ASP A 264 -17.96 -0.07 7.63
N ALA A 265 -17.97 0.40 6.38
CA ALA A 265 -17.60 -0.42 5.22
C ALA A 265 -16.15 -0.88 5.27
N PHE A 266 -15.23 -0.02 5.72
CA PHE A 266 -13.83 -0.34 5.86
C PHE A 266 -13.57 -1.34 6.98
N ASP A 267 -14.21 -1.18 8.13
CA ASP A 267 -14.10 -2.10 9.26
C ASP A 267 -14.65 -3.49 8.91
N ASP A 268 -15.74 -3.54 8.14
CA ASP A 268 -16.33 -4.79 7.63
C ASP A 268 -15.42 -5.46 6.58
N LEU A 269 -14.80 -4.68 5.68
CA LEU A 269 -13.78 -5.17 4.75
C LEU A 269 -12.55 -5.72 5.48
N ARG A 270 -12.04 -5.00 6.47
CA ARG A 270 -10.92 -5.43 7.31
C ARG A 270 -11.24 -6.74 8.02
N TRP A 271 -12.44 -6.85 8.59
CA TRP A 271 -12.87 -8.07 9.26
C TRP A 271 -12.86 -9.27 8.32
N ARG A 272 -13.49 -9.14 7.14
CA ARG A 272 -13.57 -10.22 6.12
C ARG A 272 -12.21 -10.57 5.53
N GLY A 273 -11.38 -9.55 5.26
CA GLY A 273 -10.10 -9.68 4.57
C GLY A 273 -9.01 -10.24 5.47
N ILE A 274 -8.92 -9.73 6.70
CA ILE A 274 -7.75 -9.88 7.57
C ILE A 274 -8.14 -10.55 8.89
N ASP A 275 -9.03 -9.93 9.68
CA ASP A 275 -9.25 -10.37 11.07
C ASP A 275 -9.85 -11.78 11.14
N ALA A 276 -10.83 -12.11 10.29
CA ALA A 276 -11.46 -13.43 10.29
C ALA A 276 -10.47 -14.55 9.93
N VAL A 277 -9.46 -14.26 9.11
CA VAL A 277 -8.41 -15.23 8.75
C VAL A 277 -7.45 -15.43 9.93
N ILE A 278 -7.02 -14.33 10.57
CA ILE A 278 -6.05 -14.38 11.68
C ILE A 278 -6.71 -14.89 12.99
N LEU A 279 -8.00 -14.63 13.19
CA LEU A 279 -8.78 -15.09 14.35
C LEU A 279 -9.42 -16.47 14.15
N GLY A 280 -9.19 -17.11 13.00
CA GLY A 280 -9.72 -18.44 12.70
C GLY A 280 -9.37 -19.49 13.77
N PRO A 281 -10.14 -20.60 13.84
CA PRO A 281 -9.99 -21.61 14.88
C PRO A 281 -8.67 -22.40 14.80
N ALA A 282 -7.98 -22.35 13.65
CA ALA A 282 -6.68 -22.95 13.45
C ALA A 282 -5.76 -21.99 12.68
N PRO A 283 -4.45 -21.97 12.98
CA PRO A 283 -3.49 -21.22 12.21
C PRO A 283 -3.47 -21.70 10.75
N PRO A 284 -3.59 -20.82 9.74
CA PRO A 284 -3.47 -21.23 8.34
C PRO A 284 -2.06 -21.76 8.07
N ARG A 285 -1.95 -22.83 7.25
CA ARG A 285 -0.66 -23.42 6.85
C ARG A 285 0.21 -22.41 6.10
N HIS A 286 -0.44 -21.54 5.31
CA HIS A 286 0.16 -20.48 4.52
C HIS A 286 -0.53 -19.16 4.88
N TYR A 287 0.15 -18.30 5.64
CA TYR A 287 -0.53 -17.14 6.20
C TYR A 287 -0.73 -16.02 5.20
N LEU A 288 0.33 -15.61 4.50
CA LEU A 288 0.26 -14.42 3.68
C LEU A 288 -0.66 -14.66 2.47
N SER A 289 -0.54 -15.81 1.79
CA SER A 289 -1.34 -16.05 0.60
C SER A 289 -2.83 -16.27 0.89
N GLU A 290 -3.22 -16.84 2.02
CA GLU A 290 -4.64 -17.00 2.42
C GLU A 290 -5.29 -15.65 2.78
N ILE A 291 -4.51 -14.72 3.35
CA ILE A 291 -4.97 -13.37 3.64
C ILE A 291 -5.13 -12.58 2.32
N VAL A 292 -4.17 -12.71 1.40
CA VAL A 292 -4.03 -11.77 0.27
C VAL A 292 -4.68 -12.26 -1.02
N PHE A 293 -4.63 -13.56 -1.31
CA PHE A 293 -5.01 -14.12 -2.60
C PHE A 293 -6.16 -15.11 -2.50
N THR A 294 -6.95 -15.19 -3.57
CA THR A 294 -7.88 -16.30 -3.79
C THR A 294 -7.10 -17.59 -4.06
N PRO A 295 -7.74 -18.78 -3.99
CA PRO A 295 -7.09 -20.03 -4.38
C PRO A 295 -6.50 -20.03 -5.81
N SER A 296 -7.08 -19.25 -6.73
CA SER A 296 -6.60 -19.06 -8.11
C SER A 296 -5.39 -18.13 -8.24
N GLY A 297 -4.98 -17.44 -7.17
CA GLY A 297 -3.88 -16.47 -7.20
C GLY A 297 -4.29 -15.06 -7.61
N ASP A 298 -5.59 -14.76 -7.64
CA ASP A 298 -6.11 -13.41 -7.84
C ASP A 298 -6.07 -12.64 -6.51
N LEU A 299 -5.83 -11.33 -6.57
CA LEU A 299 -5.89 -10.50 -5.37
C LEU A 299 -7.32 -10.50 -4.82
N ARG A 300 -7.48 -10.77 -3.52
CA ARG A 300 -8.79 -10.71 -2.87
C ARG A 300 -9.37 -9.31 -2.95
N THR A 301 -10.65 -9.23 -3.29
CA THR A 301 -11.37 -7.95 -3.43
C THR A 301 -11.27 -7.11 -2.17
N GLU A 302 -11.36 -7.72 -0.98
CA GLU A 302 -11.29 -6.97 0.28
C GLU A 302 -9.98 -6.18 0.41
N LEU A 303 -8.86 -6.81 0.03
CA LEU A 303 -7.52 -6.21 0.12
C LEU A 303 -7.32 -5.11 -0.93
N ALA A 304 -7.89 -5.30 -2.13
CA ALA A 304 -7.91 -4.27 -3.15
C ALA A 304 -8.70 -3.02 -2.69
N LEU A 305 -9.86 -3.22 -2.06
CA LEU A 305 -10.73 -2.14 -1.59
C LEU A 305 -10.17 -1.42 -0.36
N ILE A 306 -9.58 -2.15 0.59
CA ILE A 306 -8.86 -1.55 1.74
C ILE A 306 -7.79 -0.57 1.24
N HIS A 307 -7.00 -0.97 0.25
CA HIS A 307 -5.99 -0.10 -0.34
C HIS A 307 -6.63 1.10 -1.07
N ALA A 308 -7.70 0.90 -1.84
CA ALA A 308 -8.40 1.99 -2.52
C ALA A 308 -8.97 3.04 -1.55
N VAL A 309 -9.47 2.61 -0.38
CA VAL A 309 -9.94 3.51 0.68
C VAL A 309 -8.77 4.28 1.30
N GLY A 310 -7.65 3.60 1.60
CA GLY A 310 -6.42 4.26 2.07
C GLY A 310 -5.90 5.30 1.08
N ALA A 311 -5.87 4.97 -0.21
CA ALA A 311 -5.47 5.90 -1.28
C ALA A 311 -6.40 7.13 -1.36
N ALA A 312 -7.70 6.94 -1.19
CA ALA A 312 -8.66 8.04 -1.13
C ALA A 312 -8.44 8.95 0.08
N LEU A 313 -8.13 8.37 1.25
CA LEU A 313 -7.81 9.12 2.46
C LEU A 313 -6.54 9.96 2.28
N VAL A 314 -5.52 9.44 1.60
CA VAL A 314 -4.29 10.18 1.28
C VAL A 314 -4.58 11.43 0.44
N ARG A 315 -5.47 11.31 -0.56
CA ARG A 315 -5.85 12.42 -1.47
C ARG A 315 -6.80 13.41 -0.82
N ASN A 316 -7.65 12.92 0.07
CA ASN A 316 -8.61 13.74 0.78
C ASN A 316 -8.54 13.43 2.29
N PRO A 317 -7.58 14.07 3.00
CA PRO A 317 -7.40 13.91 4.45
C PRO A 317 -8.65 14.20 5.26
N ASP A 318 -9.53 15.08 4.77
CA ASP A 318 -10.79 15.39 5.44
C ASP A 318 -11.69 14.15 5.55
N LEU A 319 -11.53 13.12 4.70
CA LEU A 319 -12.23 11.84 4.86
C LEU A 319 -11.87 11.10 6.16
N GLY A 320 -10.75 11.46 6.79
CA GLY A 320 -10.24 10.81 7.99
C GLY A 320 -11.14 10.92 9.21
N GLY A 321 -11.95 11.98 9.30
CA GLY A 321 -12.73 12.31 10.49
C GLY A 321 -11.85 12.87 11.63
N ALA A 322 -12.38 13.81 12.40
CA ALA A 322 -11.65 14.39 13.52
C ALA A 322 -11.83 13.54 14.79
N GLY A 323 -10.75 12.87 15.22
CA GLY A 323 -10.66 12.20 16.52
C GLY A 323 -10.84 10.66 16.50
N PRO A 324 -10.87 10.06 17.71
CA PRO A 324 -10.91 8.61 17.91
C PRO A 324 -12.04 7.91 17.15
N GLY A 325 -11.69 6.95 16.29
CA GLY A 325 -12.67 6.12 15.56
C GLY A 325 -13.07 6.67 14.18
N GLY A 326 -12.37 7.68 13.68
CA GLY A 326 -12.43 8.09 12.28
C GLY A 326 -11.73 7.09 11.34
N LEU A 327 -11.87 7.31 10.03
CA LEU A 327 -11.25 6.46 9.01
C LEU A 327 -9.71 6.45 9.10
N ALA A 328 -9.09 7.59 9.43
CA ALA A 328 -7.64 7.65 9.60
C ALA A 328 -7.16 6.75 10.73
N ASP A 329 -7.93 6.66 11.82
CA ASP A 329 -7.67 5.72 12.88
C ASP A 329 -7.90 4.30 12.41
N SER A 330 -9.02 3.96 11.77
CA SER A 330 -9.26 2.60 11.25
C SER A 330 -8.14 2.13 10.31
N VAL A 331 -7.62 3.00 9.44
CA VAL A 331 -6.46 2.71 8.57
C VAL A 331 -5.19 2.48 9.39
N ARG A 332 -4.95 3.28 10.44
CA ARG A 332 -3.82 3.07 11.36
C ARG A 332 -3.92 1.73 12.10
N HIS A 333 -5.12 1.32 12.50
CA HIS A 333 -5.35 0.03 13.16
C HIS A 333 -5.02 -1.19 12.30
N LEU A 334 -4.93 -1.06 10.97
CA LEU A 334 -4.42 -2.15 10.12
C LEU A 334 -2.95 -2.49 10.42
N ARG A 335 -2.17 -1.51 10.88
CA ARG A 335 -0.73 -1.64 11.14
C ARG A 335 -0.44 -2.07 12.58
N GLU A 336 -1.27 -1.62 13.51
CA GLU A 336 -1.11 -1.86 14.94
C GLU A 336 -1.86 -3.12 15.40
N GLY A 337 -2.91 -3.51 14.68
CA GLY A 337 -3.78 -4.63 15.03
C GLY A 337 -3.34 -5.96 14.44
N MET A 338 -3.42 -7.02 15.25
CA MET A 338 -3.35 -8.42 14.85
C MET A 338 -2.00 -8.98 14.36
N ALA A 339 -1.04 -8.15 13.94
CA ALA A 339 0.29 -8.63 13.57
C ALA A 339 1.05 -9.27 14.76
N GLU A 340 0.90 -8.76 15.98
CA GLU A 340 1.42 -9.42 17.19
C GLU A 340 0.84 -10.83 17.35
N ARG A 341 -0.48 -10.98 17.15
CA ARG A 341 -1.15 -12.29 17.22
C ARG A 341 -0.71 -13.20 16.08
N TRP A 342 -0.53 -12.65 14.88
CA TRP A 342 0.00 -13.39 13.74
C TRP A 342 1.40 -13.94 14.07
N LEU A 343 2.31 -13.09 14.55
CA LEU A 343 3.64 -13.50 15.00
C LEU A 343 3.57 -14.55 16.12
N ALA A 344 2.69 -14.36 17.11
CA ALA A 344 2.50 -15.32 18.20
C ALA A 344 2.01 -16.69 17.71
N MET A 345 1.09 -16.75 16.74
CA MET A 345 0.64 -18.03 16.16
C MET A 345 1.74 -18.71 15.34
N ARG A 346 2.73 -17.95 14.87
CA ARG A 346 3.94 -18.47 14.22
C ARG A 346 5.02 -18.87 15.24
N GLY A 347 4.70 -18.88 16.54
CA GLY A 347 5.62 -19.22 17.62
C GLY A 347 6.62 -18.12 17.98
N ILE A 348 6.41 -16.89 17.49
CA ILE A 348 7.28 -15.75 17.76
C ILE A 348 6.68 -14.95 18.91
N HIS A 349 7.37 -14.95 20.05
CA HIS A 349 6.95 -14.30 21.28
C HIS A 349 7.93 -13.17 21.67
N GLY A 350 7.53 -12.34 22.64
CA GLY A 350 8.36 -11.22 23.10
C GLY A 350 8.52 -10.10 22.05
N VAL A 351 7.52 -9.94 21.20
CA VAL A 351 7.41 -8.85 20.22
C VAL A 351 6.62 -7.69 20.81
N ASP A 352 6.89 -6.48 20.33
CA ASP A 352 6.10 -5.28 20.66
C ASP A 352 5.43 -4.68 19.42
N ALA A 353 4.72 -3.56 19.61
CA ALA A 353 4.00 -2.89 18.55
C ALA A 353 4.88 -2.45 17.37
N ILE A 354 6.16 -2.16 17.59
CA ILE A 354 7.09 -1.78 16.50
C ILE A 354 7.45 -3.02 15.68
N ASP A 355 7.66 -4.17 16.32
CA ASP A 355 7.86 -5.44 15.60
C ASP A 355 6.64 -5.85 14.79
N ALA A 356 5.44 -5.63 15.33
CA ALA A 356 4.18 -5.86 14.63
C ALA A 356 4.07 -4.97 13.39
N ALA A 357 4.34 -3.67 13.53
CA ALA A 357 4.36 -2.73 12.41
C ALA A 357 5.45 -3.07 11.38
N LEU A 358 6.63 -3.54 11.83
CA LEU A 358 7.70 -4.03 10.95
C LEU A 358 7.27 -5.24 10.14
N TRP A 359 6.55 -6.18 10.76
CA TRP A 359 6.00 -7.33 10.05
C TRP A 359 4.92 -6.94 9.03
N VAL A 360 4.07 -5.97 9.36
CA VAL A 360 3.09 -5.40 8.40
C VAL A 360 3.81 -4.72 7.24
N ALA A 361 4.89 -3.97 7.50
CA ALA A 361 5.70 -3.36 6.45
C ALA A 361 6.27 -4.43 5.48
N VAL A 362 6.92 -5.46 6.02
CA VAL A 362 7.50 -6.55 5.23
C VAL A 362 6.44 -7.23 4.36
N THR A 363 5.30 -7.57 4.95
CA THR A 363 4.22 -8.25 4.21
C THR A 363 3.59 -7.34 3.16
N ALA A 364 3.45 -6.03 3.41
CA ALA A 364 2.98 -5.06 2.43
C ALA A 364 3.89 -5.02 1.20
N ALA A 365 5.22 -4.97 1.37
CA ALA A 365 6.16 -5.03 0.25
C ALA A 365 6.07 -6.35 -0.52
N ILE A 366 5.96 -7.48 0.18
CA ILE A 366 5.78 -8.78 -0.49
C ILE A 366 4.49 -8.78 -1.34
N VAL A 367 3.40 -8.19 -0.85
CA VAL A 367 2.16 -8.07 -1.64
C VAL A 367 2.38 -7.24 -2.91
N GLU A 368 2.99 -6.04 -2.80
CA GLU A 368 3.24 -5.17 -3.96
C GLU A 368 4.10 -5.88 -5.04
N ARG A 369 5.03 -6.71 -4.61
CA ARG A 369 5.86 -7.53 -5.51
C ARG A 369 5.08 -8.70 -6.12
N ALA A 370 4.32 -9.42 -5.30
CA ALA A 370 3.58 -10.60 -5.74
C ALA A 370 2.53 -10.25 -6.80
N ILE A 371 1.86 -9.09 -6.71
CA ILE A 371 0.89 -8.65 -7.72
C ILE A 371 1.54 -8.30 -9.07
N CYS A 372 2.87 -8.10 -9.10
CA CYS A 372 3.62 -7.89 -10.33
C CYS A 372 3.90 -9.20 -11.08
N LEU A 373 3.85 -10.34 -10.40
CA LEU A 373 4.05 -11.67 -10.98
C LEU A 373 2.79 -12.17 -11.72
N PRO A 374 2.92 -13.16 -12.64
CA PRO A 374 1.77 -13.88 -13.19
C PRO A 374 0.93 -14.54 -12.08
N PRO A 375 -0.40 -14.69 -12.22
CA PRO A 375 -1.26 -15.32 -11.20
C PRO A 375 -0.77 -16.71 -10.77
N ALA A 376 -0.31 -17.50 -11.75
CA ALA A 376 0.36 -18.77 -11.51
C ALA A 376 1.68 -18.53 -10.75
N GLY A 377 1.68 -18.90 -9.47
CA GLY A 377 2.87 -18.83 -8.61
C GLY A 377 2.87 -17.70 -7.59
N ARG A 378 1.95 -16.72 -7.65
CA ARG A 378 1.90 -15.60 -6.67
C ARG A 378 1.82 -16.09 -5.23
N ARG A 379 0.92 -17.04 -4.98
CA ARG A 379 0.67 -17.59 -3.64
C ARG A 379 1.94 -18.18 -3.05
N HIS A 380 2.51 -19.14 -3.77
CA HIS A 380 3.71 -19.86 -3.34
C HIS A 380 4.91 -18.91 -3.18
N TRP A 381 5.10 -17.97 -4.10
CA TRP A 381 6.16 -16.98 -3.99
C TRP A 381 5.99 -16.08 -2.76
N ALA A 382 4.76 -15.60 -2.50
CA ALA A 382 4.47 -14.74 -1.37
C ALA A 382 4.69 -15.44 -0.03
N ASP A 383 4.25 -16.70 0.11
CA ASP A 383 4.46 -17.45 1.35
C ASP A 383 5.95 -17.74 1.60
N ARG A 384 6.70 -18.20 0.57
CA ARG A 384 8.15 -18.40 0.72
C ARG A 384 8.87 -17.10 1.09
N ALA A 385 8.57 -16.01 0.39
CA ALA A 385 9.16 -14.71 0.70
C ALA A 385 8.83 -14.27 2.14
N ALA A 386 7.60 -14.49 2.61
CA ALA A 386 7.21 -14.19 3.98
C ALA A 386 8.01 -15.03 4.98
N ASP A 387 8.11 -16.34 4.76
CA ASP A 387 8.83 -17.26 5.63
C ASP A 387 10.33 -16.91 5.73
N ASP A 388 10.97 -16.60 4.60
CA ASP A 388 12.38 -16.19 4.55
C ASP A 388 12.63 -14.91 5.35
N HIS A 389 11.77 -13.90 5.19
CA HIS A 389 11.91 -12.62 5.90
C HIS A 389 11.56 -12.75 7.38
N LEU A 390 10.60 -13.60 7.72
CA LEU A 390 10.27 -13.93 9.10
C LEU A 390 11.49 -14.57 9.79
N ALA A 391 12.11 -15.57 9.14
CA ALA A 391 13.28 -16.26 9.65
C ALA A 391 14.48 -15.31 9.84
N ALA A 392 14.70 -14.41 8.89
CA ALA A 392 15.80 -13.45 8.96
C ALA A 392 15.63 -12.43 10.10
N LEU A 393 14.42 -11.93 10.34
CA LEU A 393 14.14 -10.91 11.37
C LEU A 393 13.92 -11.49 12.77
N PHE A 394 13.23 -12.61 12.88
CA PHE A 394 12.76 -13.16 14.16
C PHE A 394 13.41 -14.49 14.54
N GLY A 395 14.18 -15.09 13.63
CA GLY A 395 14.69 -16.47 13.76
C GLY A 395 13.73 -17.48 13.11
N PRO A 396 14.21 -18.71 12.84
CA PRO A 396 13.41 -19.72 12.15
C PRO A 396 12.15 -20.05 12.95
N PRO A 397 10.97 -20.14 12.30
CA PRO A 397 9.75 -20.52 12.99
C PRO A 397 9.88 -21.98 13.49
N PRO A 398 9.30 -22.32 14.66
CA PRO A 398 9.40 -23.66 15.23
C PRO A 398 8.71 -24.77 14.40
N PHE A 399 7.89 -24.41 13.40
CA PHE A 399 7.13 -25.33 12.57
C PHE A 399 7.59 -25.37 11.09
N SER A 400 8.89 -25.22 10.83
CA SER A 400 9.46 -25.47 9.50
C SER A 400 9.78 -26.96 9.32
N ASP A 401 8.79 -27.83 9.46
CA ASP A 401 8.98 -29.24 9.12
C ASP A 401 8.91 -29.40 7.58
N GLY A 402 9.93 -30.08 7.06
CA GLY A 402 10.22 -30.41 5.67
C GLY A 402 9.05 -30.33 4.67
N VAL A 403 9.27 -29.51 3.64
CA VAL A 403 8.54 -29.56 2.38
C VAL A 403 8.80 -30.93 1.73
N GLU A 404 7.84 -31.85 1.81
CA GLU A 404 7.64 -32.81 0.71
C GLU A 404 6.76 -32.14 -0.35
N GLU A 405 7.24 -32.21 -1.60
CA GLU A 405 6.79 -31.50 -2.81
C GLU A 405 5.31 -31.62 -3.17
#